data_AF-A0ABD5VZE7-F1
#
_entry.id   AF-A0ABD5VZE7-F1
#
_cell.length_a   1.000
_cell.length_b   1.000
_cell.length_c   1.000
_cell.angle_alpha   90.00
_cell.angle_beta   90.00
_cell.angle_gamma   90.00
#
_symmetry.space_group_name_H-M   'P 1'
#
loop_
_entity.id
_entity.type
_entity.pdbx_description
1 polymer ?
#
loop_
_entity_poly.entity_id
_entity_poly.type
_entity_poly.pdbx_seq_one_letter_code
_entity_poly.pdbx_strand_id
1 'polypeptide(L)'
;MSGAQAEPTYKLSLSIPREPSAYVATDHFRFRYSRRDNPTITDDVVETCIREGRIKNTQSPDRFIFEATIEGYRWWVIVELVEDAFLDDAEKHRVITAYVPDHPGHDTSEEAWSI
;
A
#
# COMPACT_ATOMS: atom_id res chain seq x y z
N MET A 1 -25.09 -15.25 3.61
CA MET A 1 -25.46 -13.94 3.04
C MET A 1 -24.21 -13.37 2.40
N SER A 2 -24.16 -13.36 1.07
CA SER A 2 -23.02 -12.83 0.33
C SER A 2 -23.03 -11.32 0.49
N GLY A 3 -22.13 -10.78 1.33
CA GLY A 3 -21.93 -9.35 1.43
C GLY A 3 -21.52 -8.83 0.05
N ALA A 4 -22.20 -7.81 -0.45
CA ALA A 4 -21.77 -7.12 -1.65
C ALA A 4 -20.35 -6.59 -1.39
N GLN A 5 -19.34 -7.11 -2.09
CA GLN A 5 -18.06 -6.42 -2.17
C GLN A 5 -18.34 -5.04 -2.74
N ALA A 6 -17.87 -3.99 -2.04
CA ALA A 6 -17.95 -2.64 -2.57
C ALA A 6 -17.32 -2.62 -3.97
N GLU A 7 -17.96 -1.95 -4.92
CA GLU A 7 -17.36 -1.75 -6.24
C GLU A 7 -16.19 -0.76 -6.13
N PRO A 8 -15.10 -0.93 -6.89
CA PRO A 8 -14.02 0.04 -6.94
C PRO A 8 -14.57 1.40 -7.36
N THR A 9 -14.09 2.44 -6.69
CA THR A 9 -14.47 3.83 -7.03
C THR A 9 -13.72 4.31 -8.26
N TYR A 10 -12.64 3.64 -8.67
CA TYR A 10 -11.92 3.92 -9.91
C TYR A 10 -12.32 2.97 -11.05
N LYS A 11 -12.19 3.41 -12.30
CA LYS A 11 -12.42 2.55 -13.48
C LYS A 11 -11.32 1.51 -13.59
N LEU A 12 -11.68 0.22 -13.47
CA LEU A 12 -10.81 -0.96 -13.62
C LEU A 12 -9.96 -1.01 -14.91
N SER A 13 -10.27 -0.19 -15.92
CA SER A 13 -9.47 -0.03 -17.14
C SER A 13 -8.18 0.78 -16.95
N LEU A 14 -8.02 1.47 -15.82
CA LEU A 14 -6.85 2.28 -15.50
C LEU A 14 -5.76 1.42 -14.84
N SER A 15 -4.52 1.61 -15.28
CA SER A 15 -3.38 0.85 -14.76
C SER A 15 -2.93 1.42 -13.41
N ILE A 16 -2.67 0.54 -12.45
CA ILE A 16 -2.11 0.92 -11.15
C ILE A 16 -0.73 1.56 -11.37
N PRO A 17 -0.48 2.81 -10.91
CA PRO A 17 0.79 3.48 -11.17
C PRO A 17 1.99 2.78 -10.55
N ARG A 18 3.13 2.90 -11.24
CA ARG A 18 4.43 2.34 -10.83
C ARG A 18 5.48 3.41 -10.54
N GLU A 19 5.08 4.67 -10.62
CA GLU A 19 5.93 5.83 -10.34
C GLU A 19 5.70 6.29 -8.89
N PRO A 20 6.70 6.21 -7.99
CA PRO A 20 6.52 6.63 -6.59
C PRO A 20 6.00 8.06 -6.43
N SER A 21 6.35 8.99 -7.33
CA SER A 21 5.85 10.38 -7.26
C SER A 21 4.36 10.53 -7.59
N ALA A 22 3.66 9.46 -7.98
CA ALA A 22 2.20 9.43 -8.09
C ALA A 22 1.52 9.27 -6.72
N TYR A 23 2.29 8.99 -5.66
CA TYR A 23 1.79 8.69 -4.33
C TYR A 23 2.20 9.76 -3.30
N VAL A 24 1.37 9.93 -2.29
CA VAL A 24 1.66 10.77 -1.12
C VAL A 24 1.41 9.98 0.16
N ALA A 25 2.31 10.10 1.13
CA ALA A 25 2.13 9.53 2.44
C ALA A 25 0.95 10.16 3.18
N THR A 26 0.12 9.33 3.79
CA THR A 26 -0.90 9.78 4.74
C THR A 26 -0.28 10.14 6.10
N ASP A 27 -1.03 10.83 6.96
CA ASP A 27 -0.57 11.11 8.32
C ASP A 27 -0.39 9.83 9.16
N HIS A 28 -1.22 8.82 8.90
CA HIS A 28 -1.05 7.50 9.50
C HIS A 28 0.31 6.88 9.13
N PHE A 29 0.66 6.93 7.84
CA PHE A 29 1.95 6.47 7.34
C PHE A 29 3.09 7.25 8.00
N ARG A 30 3.05 8.59 8.00
CA ARG A 30 4.10 9.44 8.58
C ARG A 30 4.31 9.16 10.06
N PHE A 31 3.22 8.94 10.81
CA PHE A 31 3.30 8.58 12.22
C PHE A 31 4.02 7.26 12.43
N ARG A 32 3.71 6.23 11.63
CA ARG A 32 4.41 4.94 11.66
C ARG A 32 5.87 5.07 11.27
N TYR A 33 6.15 5.78 10.17
CA TYR A 33 7.49 6.03 9.66
C TYR A 33 8.39 6.74 10.68
N SER A 34 7.82 7.64 11.51
CA SER A 34 8.57 8.33 12.56
C SER A 34 9.02 7.42 13.71
N ARG A 35 8.45 6.21 13.83
CA ARG A 35 8.83 5.25 14.85
C ARG A 35 10.01 4.42 14.37
N ARG A 36 11.01 4.22 15.23
CA ARG A 36 12.12 3.30 14.98
C ARG A 36 11.63 1.87 15.14
N ASP A 37 11.06 1.33 14.08
CA ASP A 37 10.77 -0.10 13.95
C ASP A 37 12.04 -0.84 13.49
N ASN A 38 12.17 -2.12 13.86
CA ASN A 38 13.20 -3.01 13.34
C ASN A 38 12.49 -4.14 12.60
N PRO A 39 12.67 -4.30 11.27
CA PRO A 39 13.45 -3.43 10.38
C PRO A 39 12.79 -2.04 10.22
N THR A 40 13.61 -1.03 9.91
CA THR A 40 13.13 0.35 9.75
C THR A 40 12.60 0.58 8.35
N ILE A 41 11.44 1.22 8.24
CA ILE A 41 10.87 1.66 6.96
C ILE A 41 11.71 2.84 6.46
N THR A 42 12.16 2.78 5.22
CA THR A 42 12.87 3.86 4.53
C THR A 42 12.13 4.26 3.26
N ASP A 43 12.48 5.41 2.68
CA ASP A 43 11.92 5.85 1.41
C ASP A 43 12.28 4.86 0.29
N ASP A 44 13.50 4.33 0.27
CA ASP A 44 13.94 3.31 -0.69
C ASP A 44 13.06 2.05 -0.63
N VAL A 45 12.70 1.59 0.57
CA VAL A 45 11.78 0.45 0.72
C VAL A 45 10.44 0.74 0.05
N VAL A 46 9.88 1.92 0.28
CA VAL A 46 8.59 2.32 -0.28
C VAL A 46 8.67 2.43 -1.81
N GLU A 47 9.70 3.12 -2.31
CA GLU A 47 9.90 3.32 -3.74
C GLU A 47 10.11 2.00 -4.48
N THR A 48 10.96 1.11 -3.96
CA THR A 48 11.21 -0.20 -4.57
C THR A 48 9.95 -1.06 -4.58
N CYS A 49 9.18 -1.07 -3.48
CA CYS A 49 7.88 -1.76 -3.46
C CYS A 49 6.96 -1.22 -4.56
N ILE A 50 6.79 0.10 -4.69
CA ILE A 50 5.91 0.70 -5.70
C ILE A 50 6.40 0.36 -7.13
N ARG A 51 7.69 0.59 -7.40
CA ARG A 51 8.28 0.49 -8.74
C ARG A 51 8.36 -0.95 -9.23
N GLU A 52 8.77 -1.88 -8.36
CA GLU A 52 9.18 -3.23 -8.75
C GLU A 52 8.37 -4.34 -8.09
N GLY A 53 7.66 -4.03 -7.00
CA GLY A 53 6.95 -5.02 -6.20
C GLY A 53 5.84 -5.75 -6.95
N ARG A 54 5.50 -6.94 -6.48
CA ARG A 54 4.30 -7.65 -6.92
C ARG A 54 3.07 -6.97 -6.34
N ILE A 55 2.07 -6.71 -7.18
CA ILE A 55 0.79 -6.17 -6.72
C ILE A 55 -0.11 -7.30 -6.25
N LYS A 56 -0.75 -7.12 -5.10
CA LYS A 56 -1.84 -7.96 -4.59
C LYS A 56 -3.07 -7.12 -4.33
N ASN A 57 -4.23 -7.75 -4.48
CA ASN A 57 -5.50 -7.15 -4.10
C ASN A 57 -5.66 -7.18 -2.58
N THR A 58 -6.58 -6.36 -2.08
CA THR A 58 -7.13 -6.51 -0.74
C THR A 58 -8.65 -6.69 -0.84
N GLN A 59 -9.33 -6.94 0.27
CA GLN A 59 -10.79 -6.87 0.32
C GLN A 59 -11.37 -5.50 0.01
N SER A 60 -10.60 -4.42 0.20
CA SER A 60 -11.01 -3.08 -0.21
C SER A 60 -10.68 -2.90 -1.69
N PRO A 61 -11.65 -2.61 -2.55
CA PRO A 61 -11.47 -2.64 -4.00
C PRO A 61 -10.47 -1.58 -4.49
N ASP A 62 -10.33 -0.48 -3.75
CA ASP A 62 -9.41 0.62 -4.06
C ASP A 62 -8.03 0.49 -3.41
N ARG A 63 -7.80 -0.59 -2.64
CA ARG A 63 -6.54 -0.78 -1.91
C ARG A 63 -5.75 -1.97 -2.42
N PHE A 64 -4.45 -1.74 -2.53
CA PHE A 64 -3.50 -2.68 -3.07
C PHE A 64 -2.28 -2.81 -2.17
N ILE A 65 -1.68 -3.99 -2.21
CA ILE A 65 -0.42 -4.27 -1.55
C ILE A 65 0.66 -4.34 -2.63
N PHE A 66 1.70 -3.56 -2.46
CA PHE A 66 2.94 -3.68 -3.19
C PHE A 66 3.92 -4.49 -2.34
N GLU A 67 4.20 -5.71 -2.77
CA GLU A 67 5.06 -6.64 -2.06
C GLU A 67 6.43 -6.75 -2.74
N ALA A 68 7.50 -6.53 -1.98
CA ALA A 68 8.87 -6.79 -2.43
C ALA A 68 9.71 -7.38 -1.30
N THR A 69 10.72 -8.17 -1.65
CA THR A 69 11.73 -8.62 -0.69
C THR A 69 12.93 -7.71 -0.78
N ILE A 70 13.24 -7.00 0.31
CA ILE A 70 14.33 -6.01 0.39
C ILE A 70 15.13 -6.33 1.65
N GLU A 71 16.45 -6.49 1.50
CA GLU A 71 17.36 -6.83 2.60
C GLU A 71 16.95 -8.07 3.42
N GLY A 72 16.34 -9.06 2.76
CA GLY A 72 15.87 -10.30 3.40
C GLY A 72 14.52 -10.18 4.12
N TYR A 73 13.90 -9.00 4.13
CA TYR A 73 12.57 -8.78 4.67
C TYR A 73 11.52 -8.68 3.55
N ARG A 74 10.39 -9.35 3.76
CA ARG A 74 9.22 -9.22 2.88
C ARG A 74 8.45 -7.98 3.28
N TRP A 75 8.54 -6.92 2.49
CA TRP A 75 7.86 -5.66 2.74
C TRP A 75 6.52 -5.58 2.04
N TRP A 76 5.53 -5.11 2.76
CA TRP A 76 4.22 -4.73 2.24
C TRP A 76 4.06 -3.22 2.34
N VAL A 77 3.80 -2.57 1.22
CA VAL A 77 3.35 -1.18 1.15
C VAL A 77 1.90 -1.18 0.71
N ILE A 78 1.01 -0.70 1.57
CA ILE A 78 -0.42 -0.59 1.28
C ILE A 78 -0.70 0.79 0.72
N VAL A 79 -1.33 0.83 -0.44
CA VAL A 79 -1.77 2.07 -1.06
C VAL A 79 -3.27 2.05 -1.31
N GLU A 80 -3.84 3.23 -1.43
CA GLU A 80 -5.23 3.47 -1.84
C GLU A 80 -5.21 4.30 -3.12
N LEU A 81 -5.89 3.80 -4.16
CA LEU A 81 -6.09 4.51 -5.40
C LEU A 81 -7.24 5.50 -5.23
N VAL A 82 -7.08 6.67 -5.84
CA VAL A 82 -8.01 7.80 -5.74
C VAL A 82 -8.41 8.12 -7.16
N GLU A 83 -9.72 8.17 -7.44
CA GLU A 83 -10.24 8.42 -8.80
C GLU A 83 -9.69 9.74 -9.36
N ASP A 84 -9.75 10.81 -8.58
CA ASP A 84 -9.28 12.14 -8.99
C ASP A 84 -7.80 12.14 -9.39
N ALA A 85 -6.95 11.32 -8.76
CA ALA A 85 -5.53 11.22 -9.08
C ALA A 85 -5.25 10.52 -10.43
N PHE A 86 -6.27 9.91 -11.05
CA PHE A 86 -6.18 9.45 -12.45
C PHE A 86 -6.60 10.53 -13.45
N LEU A 87 -7.30 11.56 -13.00
CA LEU A 87 -7.90 12.59 -13.85
C LEU A 87 -7.15 13.93 -13.77
N ASP A 88 -6.49 14.19 -12.64
CA ASP A 88 -5.74 15.40 -12.34
C ASP A 88 -4.35 15.04 -11.80
N ASP A 89 -3.30 15.43 -12.51
CA ASP A 89 -1.89 15.20 -12.13
C ASP A 89 -1.48 15.93 -10.84
N ALA A 90 -2.27 16.94 -10.40
CA ALA A 90 -2.08 17.61 -9.13
C ALA A 90 -2.53 16.74 -7.94
N GLU A 91 -3.47 15.82 -8.16
CA GLU A 91 -3.94 14.86 -7.16
C GLU A 91 -3.01 13.63 -7.10
N LYS A 92 -2.98 12.98 -5.94
CA LYS A 92 -2.07 11.84 -5.68
C LYS A 92 -2.80 10.67 -5.06
N HIS A 93 -2.37 9.47 -5.41
CA HIS A 93 -2.73 8.25 -4.68
C HIS A 93 -2.11 8.27 -3.29
N ARG A 94 -2.59 7.41 -2.39
CA ARG A 94 -2.22 7.49 -0.97
C ARG A 94 -1.41 6.29 -0.55
N VAL A 95 -0.26 6.51 0.08
CA VAL A 95 0.44 5.47 0.85
C VAL A 95 -0.15 5.44 2.25
N ILE A 96 -0.79 4.34 2.60
CA ILE A 96 -1.53 4.18 3.86
C ILE A 96 -0.59 3.72 4.97
N THR A 97 0.18 2.66 4.72
CA THR A 97 1.11 2.09 5.69
C THR A 97 2.16 1.23 4.97
N ALA A 98 3.27 0.94 5.64
CA ALA A 98 4.23 -0.07 5.23
C ALA A 98 4.67 -0.89 6.44
N TYR A 99 4.89 -2.19 6.26
CA TYR A 99 5.39 -3.07 7.33
C TYR A 99 5.89 -4.40 6.77
N VAL A 100 6.57 -5.18 7.62
CA VAL A 100 6.93 -6.57 7.35
C VAL A 100 5.88 -7.47 8.01
N PRO A 101 5.09 -8.25 7.26
CA PRO A 101 3.98 -9.00 7.83
C PRO A 101 4.44 -10.13 8.74
N ASP A 102 5.64 -10.67 8.52
CA ASP A 102 6.16 -11.80 9.32
C ASP A 102 6.98 -11.35 10.53
N HIS A 103 7.01 -10.05 10.85
CA HIS A 103 7.86 -9.53 11.92
C HIS A 103 7.15 -9.54 13.29
N PRO A 104 7.75 -10.12 14.35
CA PRO A 104 7.17 -10.12 15.69
C PRO A 104 6.96 -8.68 16.18
N GLY A 105 5.72 -8.33 16.51
CA GLY A 105 5.30 -6.97 16.89
C GLY A 105 4.28 -6.33 15.94
N HIS A 106 4.08 -6.90 14.75
CA HIS A 106 2.95 -6.56 13.89
C HIS A 106 1.88 -7.65 14.07
N ASP A 107 0.75 -7.31 14.69
CA ASP A 107 -0.41 -8.20 14.75
C ASP A 107 -1.00 -8.27 13.34
N THR A 108 -0.57 -9.29 12.61
CA THR A 108 -1.05 -9.64 11.28
C THR A 108 -2.08 -10.75 11.37
N SER A 109 -2.98 -10.74 12.37
CA SER A 109 -4.15 -11.61 12.28
C SER A 109 -4.74 -11.44 10.88
N GLU A 110 -4.78 -12.54 10.13
CA GLU A 110 -5.24 -12.55 8.73
C GLU A 110 -6.66 -11.96 8.61
N GLU A 111 -7.38 -11.83 9.72
CA GLU A 111 -8.67 -11.13 9.86
C GLU A 111 -8.60 -9.59 9.73
N ALA A 112 -7.50 -8.93 10.07
CA ALA A 112 -7.43 -7.46 10.05
C ALA A 112 -7.34 -6.87 8.63
N TRP A 113 -6.79 -7.64 7.68
CA TRP A 113 -6.55 -7.22 6.30
C TRP A 113 -6.76 -8.36 5.31
N SER A 114 -7.68 -9.26 5.62
CA SER A 114 -7.97 -10.46 4.82
C SER A 114 -7.86 -10.14 3.32
N ILE A 115 -6.87 -10.77 2.70
CA ILE A 115 -6.48 -10.61 1.29
C ILE A 115 -7.54 -11.26 0.41
#